data_AF-A0A2E2V438-F1
#
_entry.id   AF-A0A2E2V438-F1
#
_cell.length_a   1.000
_cell.length_b   1.000
_cell.length_c   1.000
_cell.angle_alpha   90.00
_cell.angle_beta   90.00
_cell.angle_gamma   90.00
#
_symmetry.space_group_name_H-M   'P 1'
#
loop_
_entity.id
_entity.type
_entity.pdbx_description
1 polymer ?
#
loop_
_entity_poly.entity_id
_entity_poly.type
_entity_poly.pdbx_seq_one_letter_code
_entity_poly.pdbx_strand_id
1 'polypeptide(L)'
;MKQFIKYIKHSIKDKIAFWKWKNLKEKLIEYGPTFVIILIIVELFEHIGLPLLFYYLGGNVHDFFYVLIPAPLLFCLHFMTAPLVFFLYVAITKKKKLSKFYQNIIKLFTSISIAQIIPIVILPILTQYFSPEQFGVYGLYVSICSIFGIVASGKYDVAIMLPKKKIDAINILTLSFLITFLFSIFCFSILNIFNDQIFQLTQSEILKKYYVIIPISIFLISINQSIIVWFNRLKHYNTIANQNILKSSSNSISALIFGLKNINSGLILGHIVSLIAVSFLNISQLMRKFPAKLINQKIMRKNFKKYIDFLKFSTISNLFNSFSNIGMTTVIIIFFGPKIAGLYFLAEKLIAIPISFITNSISQVYFEKASKLFHSDKIELLKLTNQIQKNIFFILFPTLIIASLFGEDVFSIFGNEWGEAGKMLKYFSVFILLKNMYSPISHIGDILNKQKVLLLFNISLFLFQLGSFYFLKEYSDIQAALLTASTFGALHYLGLNTYMKQQLIKIS
;
A
#
# COMPACT_ATOMS: atom_id res chain seq x y z
N MET A 1 -30.99 -10.15 -39.02
CA MET A 1 -30.83 -11.22 -37.98
C MET A 1 -29.84 -12.33 -38.39
N LYS A 2 -30.03 -13.03 -39.53
CA LYS A 2 -29.10 -14.12 -39.96
C LYS A 2 -27.64 -13.68 -40.17
N GLN A 3 -27.39 -12.49 -40.71
CA GLN A 3 -26.03 -11.95 -40.89
C GLN A 3 -25.36 -11.57 -39.56
N PHE A 4 -26.11 -11.05 -38.59
CA PHE A 4 -25.62 -10.73 -37.24
C PHE A 4 -25.23 -11.99 -36.46
N ILE A 5 -26.05 -13.05 -36.54
CA ILE A 5 -25.74 -14.36 -35.96
C ILE A 5 -24.52 -14.98 -36.65
N LYS A 6 -24.38 -14.81 -37.97
CA LYS A 6 -23.20 -15.27 -38.72
C LYS A 6 -21.93 -14.50 -38.33
N TYR A 7 -22.03 -13.19 -38.11
CA TYR A 7 -20.94 -12.34 -37.62
C TYR A 7 -20.50 -12.73 -36.20
N ILE A 8 -21.45 -12.92 -35.27
CA ILE A 8 -21.15 -13.38 -33.89
C ILE A 8 -20.50 -14.77 -33.92
N LYS A 9 -21.05 -15.70 -34.71
CA LYS A 9 -20.51 -17.06 -34.80
C LYS A 9 -19.12 -17.09 -35.43
N HIS A 10 -18.84 -16.21 -36.40
CA HIS A 10 -17.53 -16.08 -37.04
C HIS A 10 -16.53 -15.40 -36.10
N SER A 11 -16.91 -14.29 -35.47
CA SER A 11 -16.11 -13.55 -34.49
C SER A 11 -15.74 -14.43 -33.29
N ILE A 12 -16.68 -15.21 -32.74
CA ILE A 12 -16.41 -16.15 -31.65
C ILE A 12 -15.51 -17.30 -32.12
N LYS A 13 -15.71 -17.85 -33.32
CA LYS A 13 -14.91 -18.96 -33.83
C LYS A 13 -13.47 -18.55 -34.13
N ASP A 14 -13.27 -17.37 -34.69
CA ASP A 14 -11.94 -16.81 -34.96
C ASP A 14 -11.24 -16.38 -33.67
N LYS A 15 -11.98 -15.86 -32.67
CA LYS A 15 -11.46 -15.60 -31.33
C LYS A 15 -11.09 -16.89 -30.59
N ILE A 16 -11.90 -17.93 -30.63
CA ILE A 16 -11.57 -19.24 -30.03
C ILE A 16 -10.33 -19.84 -30.72
N ALA A 17 -10.19 -19.68 -32.04
CA ALA A 17 -9.01 -20.09 -32.77
C ALA A 17 -7.77 -19.26 -32.40
N PHE A 18 -7.94 -17.96 -32.16
CA PHE A 18 -6.88 -17.05 -31.70
C PHE A 18 -6.39 -17.37 -30.28
N TRP A 19 -7.32 -17.68 -29.36
CA TRP A 19 -7.04 -18.06 -27.97
C TRP A 19 -6.47 -19.48 -27.82
N LYS A 20 -6.32 -20.24 -28.91
CA LYS A 20 -5.55 -21.49 -28.88
C LYS A 20 -4.11 -21.17 -28.49
N TRP A 21 -3.60 -21.94 -27.54
CA TRP A 21 -2.27 -21.76 -26.93
C TRP A 21 -1.14 -21.67 -27.96
N LYS A 22 -1.28 -22.32 -29.12
CA LYS A 22 -0.33 -22.27 -30.24
C LYS A 22 -0.25 -20.87 -30.90
N ASN A 23 -1.39 -20.25 -31.19
CA ASN A 23 -1.47 -18.93 -31.84
C ASN A 23 -1.07 -17.81 -30.89
N LEU A 24 -1.49 -17.89 -29.62
CA LEU A 24 -1.05 -16.98 -28.56
C LEU A 24 0.47 -17.01 -28.40
N LYS A 25 1.08 -18.20 -28.43
CA LYS A 25 2.53 -18.37 -28.34
C LYS A 25 3.28 -17.81 -29.55
N GLU A 26 2.77 -18.05 -30.77
CA GLU A 26 3.35 -17.48 -32.00
C GLU A 26 3.31 -15.95 -31.98
N LYS A 27 2.15 -15.34 -31.68
CA LYS A 27 2.03 -13.88 -31.60
C LYS A 27 2.82 -13.25 -30.43
N LEU A 28 2.97 -13.95 -29.29
CA LEU A 28 3.85 -13.52 -28.19
C LEU A 28 5.32 -13.46 -28.59
N ILE A 29 5.76 -14.36 -29.49
CA ILE A 29 7.13 -14.41 -30.00
C ILE A 29 7.35 -13.32 -31.05
N GLU A 30 6.34 -13.05 -31.89
CA GLU A 30 6.40 -12.09 -33.00
C GLU A 30 6.33 -10.62 -32.54
N TYR A 31 5.42 -10.29 -31.60
CA TYR A 31 5.14 -8.89 -31.20
C TYR A 31 5.61 -8.53 -29.78
N GLY A 32 6.22 -9.47 -29.05
CA GLY A 32 6.68 -9.27 -27.69
C GLY A 32 5.56 -9.13 -26.64
N PRO A 33 5.90 -8.85 -25.36
CA PRO A 33 4.94 -8.82 -24.26
C PRO A 33 3.91 -7.69 -24.40
N THR A 34 4.29 -6.56 -25.01
CA THR A 34 3.48 -5.35 -25.13
C THR A 34 2.18 -5.58 -25.91
N PHE A 35 2.19 -6.45 -26.93
CA PHE A 35 1.00 -6.78 -27.72
C PHE A 35 -0.01 -7.63 -26.94
N VAL A 36 0.47 -8.60 -26.14
CA VAL A 36 -0.41 -9.46 -25.32
C VAL A 36 -0.91 -8.74 -24.07
N ILE A 37 -0.17 -7.74 -23.57
CA ILE A 37 -0.63 -6.81 -22.53
C ILE A 37 -1.88 -6.10 -23.01
N ILE A 38 -1.78 -5.41 -24.15
CA ILE A 38 -2.90 -4.63 -24.71
C ILE A 38 -4.08 -5.56 -25.02
N LEU A 39 -3.84 -6.73 -25.60
CA LEU A 39 -4.89 -7.62 -26.07
C LEU A 39 -5.60 -8.40 -24.95
N ILE A 40 -4.89 -8.88 -23.91
CA ILE A 40 -5.50 -9.56 -22.76
C ILE A 40 -6.28 -8.56 -21.88
N ILE A 41 -5.77 -7.35 -21.67
CA ILE A 41 -6.47 -6.35 -20.85
C ILE A 41 -7.75 -5.91 -21.55
N VAL A 42 -7.67 -5.61 -22.86
CA VAL A 42 -8.83 -5.13 -23.62
C VAL A 42 -9.86 -6.27 -23.73
N GLU A 43 -9.50 -7.46 -24.20
CA GLU A 43 -10.51 -8.51 -24.44
C GLU A 43 -11.06 -9.18 -23.18
N LEU A 44 -10.25 -9.44 -22.14
CA LEU A 44 -10.70 -10.18 -20.95
C LEU A 44 -11.56 -9.28 -20.04
N PHE A 45 -11.25 -7.99 -20.00
CA PHE A 45 -12.05 -7.00 -19.29
C PHE A 45 -13.31 -6.62 -20.09
N GLU A 46 -13.23 -6.41 -21.41
CA GLU A 46 -14.39 -6.08 -22.25
C GLU A 46 -15.42 -7.19 -22.37
N HIS A 47 -14.99 -8.45 -22.49
CA HIS A 47 -15.89 -9.54 -22.88
C HIS A 47 -16.27 -10.51 -21.76
N ILE A 48 -15.58 -10.50 -20.62
CA ILE A 48 -15.86 -11.42 -19.51
C ILE A 48 -16.07 -10.65 -18.21
N GLY A 49 -15.12 -9.77 -17.84
CA GLY A 49 -15.18 -9.01 -16.60
C GLY A 49 -16.38 -8.07 -16.56
N LEU A 50 -16.53 -7.24 -17.58
CA LEU A 50 -17.63 -6.29 -17.67
C LEU A 50 -19.00 -6.96 -17.77
N PRO A 51 -19.27 -7.97 -18.63
CA PRO A 51 -20.59 -8.60 -18.69
C PRO A 51 -21.03 -9.30 -17.40
N LEU A 52 -20.12 -9.94 -16.67
CA LEU A 52 -20.41 -10.53 -15.34
C LEU A 52 -20.67 -9.45 -14.29
N LEU A 53 -19.92 -8.36 -14.34
CA LEU A 53 -20.10 -7.20 -13.47
C LEU A 53 -21.43 -6.49 -13.79
N PHE A 54 -21.79 -6.31 -15.06
CA PHE A 54 -23.07 -5.78 -15.53
C PHE A 54 -24.27 -6.67 -15.14
N TYR A 55 -24.12 -8.00 -15.24
CA TYR A 55 -25.14 -8.95 -14.81
C TYR A 55 -25.38 -8.88 -13.30
N TYR A 56 -24.32 -8.66 -12.50
CA TYR A 56 -24.40 -8.61 -11.04
C TYR A 56 -24.84 -7.24 -10.51
N LEU A 57 -24.44 -6.14 -11.15
CA LEU A 57 -24.78 -4.77 -10.75
C LEU A 57 -26.25 -4.40 -11.02
N GLY A 58 -26.95 -5.13 -11.90
CA GLY A 58 -28.37 -4.90 -12.19
C GLY A 58 -28.66 -3.53 -12.84
N GLY A 59 -29.93 -3.11 -12.84
CA GLY A 59 -30.40 -1.86 -13.48
C GLY A 59 -30.15 -0.56 -12.70
N ASN A 60 -29.37 -0.60 -11.61
CA ASN A 60 -29.07 0.57 -10.77
C ASN A 60 -27.79 1.31 -11.19
N VAL A 61 -27.36 1.12 -12.43
CA VAL A 61 -26.12 1.71 -12.96
C VAL A 61 -26.48 2.83 -13.92
N HIS A 62 -25.97 4.04 -13.66
CA HIS A 62 -26.21 5.22 -14.49
C HIS A 62 -25.72 5.01 -15.93
N ASP A 63 -26.47 5.49 -16.93
CA ASP A 63 -26.21 5.25 -18.37
C ASP A 63 -24.79 5.64 -18.83
N PHE A 64 -24.16 6.57 -18.13
CA PHE A 64 -22.77 6.99 -18.37
C PHE A 64 -21.72 5.90 -18.10
N PHE A 65 -22.03 4.91 -17.27
CA PHE A 65 -21.15 3.76 -17.02
C PHE A 65 -20.90 2.95 -18.29
N TYR A 66 -21.87 2.89 -19.20
CA TYR A 66 -21.72 2.24 -20.50
C TYR A 66 -20.76 2.99 -21.45
N VAL A 67 -20.48 4.27 -21.18
CA VAL A 67 -19.71 5.17 -22.06
C VAL A 67 -18.24 5.32 -21.63
N LEU A 68 -17.93 5.32 -20.32
CA LEU A 68 -16.60 5.66 -19.80
C LEU A 68 -15.57 4.52 -19.74
N ILE A 69 -15.99 3.30 -20.01
CA ILE A 69 -15.20 2.07 -19.86
C ILE A 69 -13.86 2.01 -20.64
N PRO A 70 -13.64 2.65 -21.82
CA PRO A 70 -12.47 2.29 -22.61
C PRO A 70 -11.13 2.97 -22.23
N ALA A 71 -11.10 4.15 -21.59
CA ALA A 71 -9.85 4.92 -21.55
C ALA A 71 -9.19 5.02 -20.15
N PRO A 72 -9.85 5.56 -19.10
CA PRO A 72 -9.14 5.84 -17.84
C PRO A 72 -8.83 4.56 -17.04
N LEU A 73 -9.74 3.58 -17.05
CA LEU A 73 -9.59 2.31 -16.32
C LEU A 73 -8.54 1.39 -16.97
N LEU A 74 -8.49 1.40 -18.32
CA LEU A 74 -7.51 0.69 -19.14
C LEU A 74 -6.08 1.25 -18.95
N PHE A 75 -5.94 2.58 -18.81
CA PHE A 75 -4.65 3.20 -18.46
C PHE A 75 -4.17 2.83 -17.04
N CYS A 76 -5.08 2.75 -16.06
CA CYS A 76 -4.75 2.30 -14.70
C CYS A 76 -4.34 0.82 -14.64
N LEU A 77 -4.96 -0.05 -15.44
CA LEU A 77 -4.68 -1.49 -15.48
C LEU A 77 -3.45 -1.85 -16.31
N HIS A 78 -3.07 -1.04 -17.30
CA HIS A 78 -1.86 -1.25 -18.12
C HIS A 78 -0.59 -1.32 -17.27
N PHE A 79 -0.44 -0.45 -16.27
CA PHE A 79 0.71 -0.46 -15.36
C PHE A 79 0.77 -1.72 -14.46
N MET A 80 -0.38 -2.33 -14.17
CA MET A 80 -0.48 -3.52 -13.30
C MET A 80 -0.28 -4.83 -14.05
N THR A 81 -0.68 -4.87 -15.31
CA THR A 81 -0.64 -6.06 -16.17
C THR A 81 0.63 -6.14 -17.01
N ALA A 82 1.28 -5.01 -17.30
CA ALA A 82 2.56 -5.00 -18.00
C ALA A 82 3.65 -5.85 -17.35
N PRO A 83 3.85 -5.83 -16.01
CA PRO A 83 4.80 -6.73 -15.35
C PRO A 83 4.38 -8.20 -15.41
N LEU A 84 3.08 -8.47 -15.34
CA LEU A 84 2.49 -9.83 -15.37
C LEU A 84 2.68 -10.50 -16.72
N VAL A 85 2.47 -9.76 -17.81
CA VAL A 85 2.61 -10.29 -19.17
C VAL A 85 4.05 -10.21 -19.68
N PHE A 86 4.83 -9.19 -19.30
CA PHE A 86 6.29 -9.25 -19.46
C PHE A 86 6.86 -10.50 -18.80
N PHE A 87 6.30 -10.89 -17.65
CA PHE A 87 6.67 -12.12 -16.98
C PHE A 87 6.19 -13.39 -17.70
N LEU A 88 4.94 -13.47 -18.17
CA LEU A 88 4.47 -14.57 -19.02
C LEU A 88 5.35 -14.70 -20.27
N TYR A 89 5.72 -13.59 -20.89
CA TYR A 89 6.68 -13.55 -21.99
C TYR A 89 8.04 -14.11 -21.59
N VAL A 90 8.66 -13.68 -20.47
CA VAL A 90 9.94 -14.25 -20.00
C VAL A 90 9.84 -15.75 -19.70
N ALA A 91 8.72 -16.20 -19.12
CA ALA A 91 8.45 -17.60 -18.81
C ALA A 91 8.23 -18.46 -20.07
N ILE A 92 7.61 -17.89 -21.11
CA ILE A 92 7.30 -18.56 -22.38
C ILE A 92 8.48 -18.52 -23.36
N THR A 93 9.29 -17.45 -23.37
CA THR A 93 10.31 -17.20 -24.41
C THR A 93 11.70 -17.76 -24.11
N LYS A 94 12.06 -18.09 -22.86
CA LYS A 94 13.43 -18.56 -22.55
C LYS A 94 13.53 -20.06 -22.29
N LYS A 95 14.17 -20.76 -23.23
CA LYS A 95 14.70 -22.14 -23.15
C LYS A 95 15.82 -22.36 -22.09
N LYS A 96 16.24 -21.36 -21.31
CA LYS A 96 17.28 -21.50 -20.26
C LYS A 96 16.64 -21.47 -18.87
N LYS A 97 16.91 -22.49 -18.03
CA LYS A 97 16.55 -22.52 -16.60
C LYS A 97 17.12 -21.27 -15.92
N LEU A 98 16.24 -20.32 -15.58
CA LEU A 98 16.57 -19.22 -14.66
C LEU A 98 17.15 -19.80 -13.37
N SER A 99 18.11 -19.11 -12.75
CA SER A 99 18.59 -19.52 -11.44
C SER A 99 17.44 -19.49 -10.43
N LYS A 100 17.47 -20.38 -9.44
CA LYS A 100 16.44 -20.51 -8.40
C LYS A 100 16.18 -19.17 -7.67
N PHE A 101 17.20 -18.31 -7.61
CA PHE A 101 17.10 -16.96 -7.06
C PHE A 101 16.17 -16.05 -7.87
N TYR A 102 16.37 -15.95 -9.19
CA TYR A 102 15.52 -15.11 -10.04
C TYR A 102 14.08 -15.61 -10.09
N GLN A 103 13.87 -16.93 -10.15
CA GLN A 103 12.52 -17.53 -10.07
C GLN A 103 11.79 -17.13 -8.78
N ASN A 104 12.50 -17.12 -7.66
CA ASN A 104 11.92 -16.74 -6.37
C ASN A 104 11.61 -15.23 -6.26
N ILE A 105 12.47 -14.36 -6.81
CA ILE A 105 12.23 -12.90 -6.87
C ILE A 105 11.00 -12.60 -7.72
N ILE A 106 10.95 -13.21 -8.89
CA ILE A 106 9.83 -13.10 -9.82
C ILE A 106 8.52 -13.49 -9.12
N LYS A 107 8.51 -14.63 -8.44
CA LYS A 107 7.32 -15.12 -7.74
C LYS A 107 6.90 -14.19 -6.60
N LEU A 108 7.87 -13.60 -5.90
CA LEU A 108 7.58 -12.58 -4.89
C LEU A 108 6.91 -11.36 -5.53
N PHE A 109 7.45 -10.85 -6.63
CA PHE A 109 6.88 -9.69 -7.31
C PHE A 109 5.46 -9.96 -7.82
N THR A 110 5.23 -11.09 -8.52
CA THR A 110 3.90 -11.45 -9.03
C THR A 110 2.88 -11.63 -7.90
N SER A 111 3.29 -12.24 -6.78
CA SER A 111 2.41 -12.39 -5.62
C SER A 111 2.01 -11.06 -4.99
N ILE A 112 2.93 -10.09 -4.93
CA ILE A 112 2.65 -8.75 -4.43
C ILE A 112 1.68 -8.04 -5.39
N SER A 113 1.91 -8.12 -6.70
CA SER A 113 1.01 -7.58 -7.72
C SER A 113 -0.40 -8.14 -7.59
N ILE A 114 -0.54 -9.47 -7.55
CA ILE A 114 -1.83 -10.14 -7.39
C ILE A 114 -2.48 -9.74 -6.05
N ALA A 115 -1.71 -9.70 -4.96
CA ALA A 115 -2.22 -9.32 -3.65
C ALA A 115 -2.75 -7.88 -3.60
N GLN A 116 -2.24 -6.94 -4.40
CA GLN A 116 -2.80 -5.58 -4.44
C GLN A 116 -3.99 -5.42 -5.41
N ILE A 117 -4.12 -6.32 -6.40
CA ILE A 117 -5.27 -6.33 -7.32
C ILE A 117 -6.53 -6.82 -6.61
N ILE A 118 -6.42 -7.85 -5.76
CA ILE A 118 -7.57 -8.48 -5.09
C ILE A 118 -8.47 -7.46 -4.38
N PRO A 119 -7.95 -6.54 -3.54
CA PRO A 119 -8.79 -5.57 -2.85
C PRO A 119 -9.40 -4.55 -3.82
N ILE A 120 -8.75 -4.20 -4.92
CA ILE A 120 -9.29 -3.28 -5.93
C ILE A 120 -10.50 -3.90 -6.63
N VAL A 121 -10.39 -5.16 -7.04
CA VAL A 121 -11.47 -5.87 -7.74
C VAL A 121 -12.67 -6.08 -6.82
N ILE A 122 -12.42 -6.36 -5.54
CA ILE A 122 -13.48 -6.60 -4.55
C ILE A 122 -14.08 -5.29 -4.02
N LEU A 123 -13.35 -4.17 -4.12
CA LEU A 123 -13.80 -2.88 -3.60
C LEU A 123 -15.19 -2.43 -4.12
N PRO A 124 -15.51 -2.45 -5.44
CA PRO A 124 -16.85 -2.09 -5.91
C PRO A 124 -17.97 -2.94 -5.33
N ILE A 125 -17.69 -4.19 -4.95
CA ILE A 125 -18.66 -5.05 -4.28
C ILE A 125 -18.79 -4.61 -2.81
N LEU A 126 -17.67 -4.35 -2.14
CA LEU A 126 -17.70 -3.89 -0.74
C LEU A 126 -18.40 -2.55 -0.57
N THR A 127 -18.26 -1.62 -1.51
CA THR A 127 -18.91 -0.30 -1.45
C THR A 127 -20.44 -0.36 -1.57
N GLN A 128 -21.00 -1.49 -2.01
CA GLN A 128 -22.45 -1.72 -1.99
C GLN A 128 -22.98 -2.20 -0.63
N TYR A 129 -22.15 -2.89 0.15
CA TYR A 129 -22.53 -3.42 1.46
C TYR A 129 -22.10 -2.53 2.62
N PHE A 130 -21.12 -1.64 2.41
CA PHE A 130 -20.57 -0.79 3.45
C PHE A 130 -20.68 0.69 3.09
N SER A 131 -21.20 1.49 4.02
CA SER A 131 -21.34 2.94 3.87
C SER A 131 -19.99 3.67 4.03
N PRO A 132 -19.88 4.93 3.56
CA PRO A 132 -18.68 5.75 3.78
C PRO A 132 -18.30 5.85 5.26
N GLU A 133 -19.27 5.95 6.18
CA GLU A 133 -19.01 5.98 7.63
C GLU A 133 -18.28 4.71 8.12
N GLN A 134 -18.71 3.54 7.66
CA GLN A 134 -18.09 2.26 8.01
C GLN A 134 -16.67 2.15 7.44
N PHE A 135 -16.43 2.70 6.24
CA PHE A 135 -15.08 2.83 5.67
C PHE A 135 -14.20 3.82 6.45
N GLY A 136 -14.76 4.92 6.96
CA GLY A 136 -14.04 5.86 7.81
C GLY A 136 -13.64 5.21 9.13
N VAL A 137 -14.59 4.51 9.76
CA VAL A 137 -14.35 3.71 10.96
C VAL A 137 -13.24 2.68 10.74
N TYR A 138 -13.30 1.97 9.62
CA TYR A 138 -12.26 1.02 9.21
C TYR A 138 -10.91 1.71 8.98
N GLY A 139 -10.91 2.88 8.32
CA GLY A 139 -9.72 3.70 8.07
C GLY A 139 -9.03 4.14 9.36
N LEU A 140 -9.80 4.59 10.37
CA LEU A 140 -9.26 4.91 11.71
C LEU A 140 -8.55 3.70 12.31
N TYR A 141 -9.26 2.57 12.35
CA TYR A 141 -8.79 1.34 12.94
C TYR A 141 -7.49 0.85 12.25
N VAL A 142 -7.46 0.84 10.92
CA VAL A 142 -6.26 0.47 10.15
C VAL A 142 -5.11 1.44 10.40
N SER A 143 -5.38 2.74 10.48
CA SER A 143 -4.37 3.77 10.71
C SER A 143 -3.70 3.61 12.07
N ILE A 144 -4.50 3.50 13.14
CA ILE A 144 -4.02 3.26 14.51
C ILE A 144 -3.20 1.96 14.56
N CYS A 145 -3.77 0.86 14.06
CA CYS A 145 -3.11 -0.45 14.12
C CYS A 145 -1.80 -0.47 13.31
N SER A 146 -1.74 0.23 12.18
CA SER A 146 -0.55 0.29 11.33
C SER A 146 0.54 1.17 11.94
N ILE A 147 0.19 2.36 12.45
CA ILE A 147 1.14 3.28 13.11
C ILE A 147 1.80 2.58 14.30
N PHE A 148 0.99 2.02 15.21
CA PHE A 148 1.50 1.36 16.40
C PHE A 148 2.12 -0.02 16.11
N GLY A 149 1.60 -0.76 15.14
CA GLY A 149 2.16 -2.06 14.72
C GLY A 149 3.58 -1.97 14.17
N ILE A 150 3.92 -0.88 13.45
CA ILE A 150 5.26 -0.64 12.90
C ILE A 150 6.31 -0.39 14.00
N VAL A 151 5.90 0.16 15.14
CA VAL A 151 6.78 0.53 16.25
C VAL A 151 6.75 -0.46 17.41
N ALA A 152 5.74 -1.33 17.47
CA ALA A 152 5.54 -2.27 18.57
C ALA A 152 6.71 -3.23 18.81
N SER A 153 7.51 -3.54 17.78
CA SER A 153 8.72 -4.36 17.89
C SER A 153 9.94 -3.59 18.43
N GLY A 154 9.82 -2.28 18.68
CA GLY A 154 10.95 -1.40 18.97
C GLY A 154 11.98 -1.31 17.84
N LYS A 155 11.55 -1.60 16.60
CA LYS A 155 12.39 -1.72 15.39
C LYS A 155 13.46 -2.83 15.43
N TYR A 156 13.36 -3.75 16.40
CA TYR A 156 14.22 -4.93 16.44
C TYR A 156 13.90 -5.93 15.33
N ASP A 157 12.70 -5.87 14.74
CA ASP A 157 12.34 -6.63 13.53
C ASP A 157 13.33 -6.33 12.38
N VAL A 158 13.71 -5.07 12.18
CA VAL A 158 14.71 -4.67 11.18
C VAL A 158 16.11 -5.18 11.57
N ALA A 159 16.45 -5.10 12.86
CA ALA A 159 17.75 -5.52 13.37
C ALA A 159 18.05 -7.03 13.16
N ILE A 160 17.03 -7.87 12.91
CA ILE A 160 17.18 -9.30 12.59
C ILE A 160 18.16 -9.53 11.41
N MET A 161 18.23 -8.60 10.46
CA MET A 161 19.10 -8.72 9.29
C MET A 161 20.59 -8.48 9.58
N LEU A 162 20.92 -7.76 10.65
CA LEU A 162 22.28 -7.23 10.88
C LEU A 162 23.31 -8.26 11.34
N PRO A 163 23.02 -9.18 12.30
CA PRO A 163 24.04 -10.10 12.77
C PRO A 163 24.48 -11.07 11.68
N LYS A 164 25.77 -11.39 11.62
CA LYS A 164 26.28 -12.47 10.76
C LYS A 164 25.89 -13.86 11.31
N LYS A 165 25.93 -14.01 12.64
CA LYS A 165 25.66 -15.28 13.33
C LYS A 165 24.15 -15.53 13.43
N LYS A 166 23.73 -16.74 13.10
CA LYS A 166 22.32 -17.18 13.18
C LYS A 166 21.77 -17.09 14.61
N ILE A 167 22.59 -17.43 15.62
CA ILE A 167 22.23 -17.40 17.05
C ILE A 167 21.81 -16.00 17.46
N ASP A 168 22.57 -14.97 17.09
CA ASP A 168 22.24 -13.58 17.41
C ASP A 168 20.92 -13.16 16.76
N ALA A 169 20.71 -13.49 15.48
CA ALA A 169 19.50 -13.15 14.75
C ALA A 169 18.23 -13.81 15.36
N ILE A 170 18.33 -15.04 15.84
CA ILE A 170 17.22 -15.74 16.54
C ILE A 170 16.90 -15.03 17.85
N ASN A 171 17.92 -14.68 18.64
CA ASN A 171 17.71 -13.98 19.91
C ASN A 171 17.14 -12.57 19.70
N ILE A 172 17.47 -11.90 18.60
CA ILE A 172 16.84 -10.62 18.22
C ILE A 172 15.37 -10.82 17.81
N LEU A 173 15.05 -11.87 17.06
CA LEU A 173 13.67 -12.20 16.71
C LEU A 173 12.83 -12.51 17.97
N THR A 174 13.37 -13.29 18.91
CA THR A 174 12.70 -13.54 20.20
C THR A 174 12.53 -12.25 21.02
N LEU A 175 13.55 -11.38 21.01
CA LEU A 175 13.47 -10.07 21.64
C LEU A 175 12.39 -9.20 21.00
N SER A 176 12.26 -9.19 19.67
CA SER A 176 11.23 -8.41 18.98
C SER A 176 9.84 -8.90 19.37
N PHE A 177 9.61 -10.22 19.45
CA PHE A 177 8.34 -10.77 19.96
C PHE A 177 8.05 -10.37 21.40
N LEU A 178 9.05 -10.39 22.28
CA LEU A 178 8.89 -10.00 23.68
C LEU A 178 8.52 -8.51 23.80
N ILE A 179 9.20 -7.64 23.07
CA ILE A 179 8.89 -6.20 23.06
C ILE A 179 7.49 -5.96 22.50
N THR A 180 7.13 -6.61 21.39
CA THR A 180 5.79 -6.53 20.80
C THR A 180 4.70 -6.96 21.79
N PHE A 181 4.93 -8.05 22.53
CA PHE A 181 4.00 -8.54 23.55
C PHE A 181 3.82 -7.51 24.68
N LEU A 182 4.92 -7.00 25.24
CA LEU A 182 4.87 -5.99 26.29
C LEU A 182 4.20 -4.70 25.82
N PHE A 183 4.51 -4.25 24.60
CA PHE A 183 3.91 -3.06 24.01
C PHE A 183 2.40 -3.23 23.79
N SER A 184 1.98 -4.41 23.34
CA SER A 184 0.54 -4.70 23.11
C SER A 184 -0.22 -4.79 24.42
N ILE A 185 0.37 -5.38 25.48
CA ILE A 185 -0.21 -5.35 26.83
C ILE A 185 -0.31 -3.91 27.33
N PHE A 186 0.74 -3.11 27.16
CA PHE A 186 0.72 -1.70 27.56
C PHE A 186 -0.39 -0.92 26.85
N CYS A 187 -0.54 -1.09 25.52
CA CYS A 187 -1.65 -0.51 24.78
C CYS A 187 -3.01 -0.99 25.28
N PHE A 188 -3.16 -2.29 25.57
CA PHE A 188 -4.38 -2.84 26.14
C PHE A 188 -4.71 -2.24 27.51
N SER A 189 -3.73 -2.15 28.40
CA SER A 189 -3.90 -1.53 29.73
C SER A 189 -4.30 -0.06 29.64
N ILE A 190 -3.67 0.72 28.75
CA ILE A 190 -4.06 2.12 28.52
C ILE A 190 -5.50 2.21 28.06
N LEU A 191 -5.87 1.46 27.01
CA LEU A 191 -7.22 1.52 26.46
C LEU A 191 -8.27 1.03 27.45
N ASN A 192 -7.94 0.05 28.30
CA ASN A 192 -8.85 -0.47 29.30
C ASN A 192 -9.06 0.50 30.46
N ILE A 193 -8.01 1.17 30.94
CA ILE A 193 -8.08 2.12 32.07
C ILE A 193 -8.71 3.45 31.64
N PHE A 194 -8.34 3.95 30.47
CA PHE A 194 -8.74 5.28 30.00
C PHE A 194 -9.86 5.24 28.96
N ASN A 195 -10.61 4.13 28.86
CA ASN A 195 -11.62 3.92 27.81
C ASN A 195 -12.62 5.09 27.73
N ASP A 196 -13.22 5.47 28.86
CA ASP A 196 -14.25 6.50 28.90
C ASP A 196 -13.68 7.91 28.62
N GLN A 197 -12.47 8.22 29.10
CA GLN A 197 -11.81 9.49 28.83
C GLN A 197 -11.41 9.62 27.35
N ILE A 198 -10.86 8.54 26.79
CA ILE A 198 -10.51 8.48 25.36
C ILE A 198 -11.78 8.61 24.51
N PHE A 199 -12.87 7.95 24.90
CA PHE A 199 -14.16 8.08 24.22
C PHE A 199 -14.69 9.52 24.28
N GLN A 200 -14.66 10.17 25.44
CA GLN A 200 -15.09 11.57 25.60
C GLN A 200 -14.25 12.54 24.76
N LEU A 201 -12.93 12.31 24.67
CA LEU A 201 -12.02 13.16 23.89
C LEU A 201 -12.16 12.97 22.37
N THR A 202 -12.44 11.75 21.93
CA THR A 202 -12.42 11.39 20.50
C THR A 202 -13.82 11.28 19.89
N GLN A 203 -14.86 11.21 20.72
CA GLN A 203 -16.24 10.88 20.34
C GLN A 203 -16.34 9.62 19.45
N SER A 204 -15.34 8.75 19.51
CA SER A 204 -15.20 7.62 18.59
C SER A 204 -15.76 6.35 19.21
N GLU A 205 -16.96 5.93 18.77
CA GLU A 205 -17.57 4.65 19.17
C GLU A 205 -16.67 3.44 18.89
N ILE A 206 -15.74 3.59 17.95
CA ILE A 206 -14.76 2.58 17.55
C ILE A 206 -13.84 2.23 18.72
N LEU A 207 -13.29 3.25 19.38
CA LEU A 207 -12.36 3.07 20.48
C LEU A 207 -13.05 2.40 21.66
N LYS A 208 -14.33 2.70 21.88
CA LYS A 208 -15.14 2.07 22.93
C LYS A 208 -15.52 0.62 22.60
N LYS A 209 -15.94 0.34 21.36
CA LYS A 209 -16.43 -0.98 20.94
C LYS A 209 -15.33 -1.97 20.60
N TYR A 210 -14.18 -1.49 20.12
CA TYR A 210 -13.08 -2.32 19.61
C TYR A 210 -11.76 -2.17 20.40
N TYR A 211 -11.81 -1.65 21.63
CA TYR A 211 -10.62 -1.46 22.48
C TYR A 211 -9.79 -2.73 22.68
N VAL A 212 -10.41 -3.92 22.65
CA VAL A 212 -9.72 -5.23 22.73
C VAL A 212 -9.09 -5.63 21.39
N ILE A 213 -9.78 -5.35 20.28
CA ILE A 213 -9.35 -5.74 18.93
C ILE A 213 -8.10 -4.96 18.50
N ILE A 214 -7.97 -3.69 18.91
CA ILE A 214 -6.85 -2.82 18.52
C ILE A 214 -5.50 -3.36 19.00
N PRO A 215 -5.26 -3.62 20.31
CA PRO A 215 -3.99 -4.21 20.79
C PRO A 215 -3.69 -5.57 20.18
N ILE A 216 -4.69 -6.42 19.97
CA ILE A 216 -4.52 -7.72 19.31
C ILE A 216 -4.05 -7.50 17.86
N SER A 217 -4.62 -6.54 17.15
CA SER A 217 -4.23 -6.23 15.77
C SER A 217 -2.81 -5.69 15.70
N ILE A 218 -2.42 -4.79 16.62
CA ILE A 218 -1.05 -4.27 16.76
C ILE A 218 -0.06 -5.42 16.98
N PHE A 219 -0.37 -6.33 17.90
CA PHE A 219 0.42 -7.53 18.18
C PHE A 219 0.62 -8.38 16.94
N LEU A 220 -0.48 -8.74 16.24
CA LEU A 220 -0.43 -9.59 15.06
C LEU A 220 0.31 -8.92 13.90
N ILE A 221 0.13 -7.62 13.67
CA ILE A 221 0.86 -6.88 12.63
C ILE A 221 2.37 -6.94 12.89
N SER A 222 2.79 -6.66 14.12
CA SER A 222 4.19 -6.56 14.49
C SER A 222 4.90 -7.93 14.54
N ILE A 223 4.21 -8.98 14.99
CA ILE A 223 4.72 -10.35 14.92
C ILE A 223 4.87 -10.80 13.48
N ASN A 224 3.85 -10.60 12.64
CA ASN A 224 3.93 -10.95 11.23
C ASN A 224 5.09 -10.22 10.57
N GLN A 225 5.26 -8.93 10.82
CA GLN A 225 6.38 -8.15 10.29
C GLN A 225 7.74 -8.75 10.70
N SER A 226 7.92 -9.10 11.97
CA SER A 226 9.15 -9.74 12.46
C SER A 226 9.43 -11.09 11.78
N ILE A 227 8.40 -11.92 11.59
CA ILE A 227 8.51 -13.21 10.89
C ILE A 227 8.85 -13.01 9.40
N ILE A 228 8.27 -11.99 8.76
CA ILE A 228 8.57 -11.65 7.37
C ILE A 228 10.04 -11.28 7.19
N VAL A 229 10.58 -10.46 8.09
CA VAL A 229 12.01 -10.10 8.05
C VAL A 229 12.87 -11.35 8.28
N TRP A 230 12.47 -12.24 9.17
CA TRP A 230 13.16 -13.53 9.37
C TRP A 230 13.15 -14.41 8.10
N PHE A 231 12.00 -14.56 7.44
CA PHE A 231 11.92 -15.30 6.17
C PHE A 231 12.72 -14.63 5.05
N ASN A 232 12.77 -13.30 5.04
CA ASN A 232 13.59 -12.54 4.09
C ASN A 232 15.08 -12.83 4.32
N ARG A 233 15.53 -12.88 5.59
CA ARG A 233 16.90 -13.26 5.96
C ARG A 233 17.26 -14.67 5.46
N LEU A 234 16.32 -15.60 5.56
CA LEU A 234 16.47 -16.97 5.08
C LEU A 234 16.23 -17.13 3.57
N LYS A 235 15.95 -16.04 2.85
CA LYS A 235 15.60 -16.03 1.41
C LYS A 235 14.41 -16.95 1.08
N HIS A 236 13.47 -17.10 2.00
CA HIS A 236 12.24 -17.88 1.84
C HIS A 236 11.15 -17.07 1.14
N TYR A 237 11.46 -16.55 -0.05
CA TYR A 237 10.58 -15.65 -0.80
C TYR A 237 9.25 -16.29 -1.20
N ASN A 238 9.20 -17.62 -1.37
CA ASN A 238 7.95 -18.34 -1.65
C ASN A 238 6.97 -18.30 -0.47
N THR A 239 7.48 -18.37 0.75
CA THR A 239 6.66 -18.19 1.95
C THR A 239 6.12 -16.77 2.02
N ILE A 240 6.99 -15.77 1.79
CA ILE A 240 6.63 -14.34 1.77
C ILE A 240 5.58 -14.04 0.69
N ALA A 241 5.67 -14.70 -0.46
CA ALA A 241 4.70 -14.58 -1.53
C ALA A 241 3.33 -15.13 -1.12
N ASN A 242 3.29 -16.35 -0.57
CA ASN A 242 2.04 -17.01 -0.18
C ASN A 242 1.30 -16.25 0.93
N GLN A 243 2.01 -15.69 1.91
CA GLN A 243 1.35 -14.89 2.96
C GLN A 243 0.74 -13.59 2.43
N ASN A 244 1.32 -12.96 1.38
CA ASN A 244 0.82 -11.69 0.86
C ASN A 244 -0.52 -11.93 0.16
N ILE A 245 -0.59 -13.01 -0.63
CA ILE A 245 -1.82 -13.48 -1.24
C ILE A 245 -2.83 -13.86 -0.15
N LEU A 246 -2.44 -14.68 0.83
CA LEU A 246 -3.34 -15.08 1.92
C LEU A 246 -3.89 -13.89 2.69
N LYS A 247 -3.05 -12.91 3.05
CA LYS A 247 -3.46 -11.69 3.75
C LYS A 247 -4.52 -10.93 2.96
N SER A 248 -4.25 -10.69 1.68
CA SER A 248 -5.13 -9.89 0.83
C SER A 248 -6.45 -10.62 0.50
N SER A 249 -6.36 -11.89 0.10
CA SER A 249 -7.51 -12.75 -0.16
C SER A 249 -8.37 -12.90 1.09
N SER A 250 -7.78 -13.24 2.24
CA SER A 250 -8.53 -13.41 3.48
C SER A 250 -9.19 -12.12 3.91
N ASN A 251 -8.52 -10.96 3.83
CA ASN A 251 -9.11 -9.68 4.18
C ASN A 251 -10.34 -9.39 3.32
N SER A 252 -10.19 -9.54 2.00
CA SER A 252 -11.24 -9.16 1.04
C SER A 252 -12.41 -10.14 1.05
N ILE A 253 -12.15 -11.45 1.11
CA ILE A 253 -13.18 -12.50 1.18
C ILE A 253 -13.93 -12.42 2.51
N SER A 254 -13.23 -12.30 3.65
CA SER A 254 -13.90 -12.20 4.95
C SER A 254 -14.72 -10.92 5.07
N ALA A 255 -14.20 -9.78 4.60
CA ALA A 255 -14.96 -8.53 4.54
C ALA A 255 -16.24 -8.69 3.70
N LEU A 256 -16.15 -9.35 2.54
CA LEU A 256 -17.30 -9.60 1.67
C LEU A 256 -18.33 -10.53 2.33
N ILE A 257 -17.89 -11.63 2.96
CA ILE A 257 -18.78 -12.54 3.69
C ILE A 257 -19.52 -11.81 4.83
N PHE A 258 -18.83 -10.95 5.56
CA PHE A 258 -19.46 -10.16 6.62
C PHE A 258 -20.36 -9.05 6.08
N GLY A 259 -20.02 -8.47 4.93
CA GLY A 259 -20.87 -7.52 4.20
C GLY A 259 -22.18 -8.16 3.72
N LEU A 260 -22.11 -9.36 3.14
CA LEU A 260 -23.31 -10.14 2.75
C LEU A 260 -24.21 -10.47 3.94
N LYS A 261 -23.65 -10.58 5.14
CA LYS A 261 -24.39 -10.79 6.39
C LYS A 261 -24.83 -9.48 7.06
N ASN A 262 -24.63 -8.33 6.42
CA ASN A 262 -24.94 -6.99 6.93
C ASN A 262 -24.34 -6.72 8.31
N ILE A 263 -23.13 -7.23 8.59
CA ILE A 263 -22.43 -6.95 9.84
C ILE A 263 -21.73 -5.59 9.71
N ASN A 264 -22.19 -4.58 10.45
CA ASN A 264 -21.66 -3.20 10.38
C ASN A 264 -20.13 -3.09 10.50
N SER A 265 -19.50 -4.00 11.26
CA SER A 265 -18.05 -4.04 11.44
C SER A 265 -17.34 -5.09 10.61
N GLY A 266 -17.97 -5.53 9.52
CA GLY A 266 -17.44 -6.57 8.64
C GLY A 266 -16.07 -6.25 8.08
N LEU A 267 -15.77 -4.97 7.78
CA LEU A 267 -14.44 -4.54 7.33
C LEU A 267 -13.35 -4.76 8.41
N ILE A 268 -13.63 -4.37 9.67
CA ILE A 268 -12.71 -4.56 10.80
C ILE A 268 -12.52 -6.05 11.09
N LEU A 269 -13.62 -6.80 11.14
CA LEU A 269 -13.61 -8.25 11.36
C LEU A 269 -12.85 -8.99 10.25
N GLY A 270 -13.06 -8.58 8.99
CA GLY A 270 -12.32 -9.12 7.85
C GLY A 270 -10.81 -8.91 7.98
N HIS A 271 -10.40 -7.71 8.43
CA HIS A 271 -8.99 -7.42 8.65
C HIS A 271 -8.38 -8.25 9.78
N ILE A 272 -9.02 -8.34 10.95
CA ILE A 272 -8.47 -9.17 12.04
C ILE A 272 -8.44 -10.65 11.67
N VAL A 273 -9.45 -11.17 10.96
CA VAL A 273 -9.43 -12.55 10.44
C VAL A 273 -8.24 -12.75 9.51
N SER A 274 -7.95 -11.79 8.62
CA SER A 274 -6.78 -11.87 7.75
C SER A 274 -5.45 -11.87 8.52
N LEU A 275 -5.35 -11.07 9.58
CA LEU A 275 -4.18 -11.03 10.45
C LEU A 275 -3.99 -12.35 11.20
N ILE A 276 -5.08 -12.94 11.71
CA ILE A 276 -5.05 -14.24 12.41
C ILE A 276 -4.64 -15.35 11.44
N ALA A 277 -5.26 -15.42 10.26
CA ALA A 277 -4.98 -16.45 9.25
C ALA A 277 -3.51 -16.44 8.81
N VAL A 278 -2.96 -15.24 8.57
CA VAL A 278 -1.55 -15.06 8.20
C VAL A 278 -0.63 -15.39 9.37
N SER A 279 -0.97 -14.98 10.59
CA SER A 279 -0.18 -15.29 11.79
C SER A 279 -0.10 -16.79 12.03
N PHE A 280 -1.21 -17.50 11.89
CA PHE A 280 -1.25 -18.95 12.04
C PHE A 280 -0.32 -19.65 11.03
N LEU A 281 -0.39 -19.26 9.75
CA LEU A 281 0.50 -19.80 8.72
C LEU A 281 1.97 -19.48 9.01
N ASN A 282 2.26 -18.22 9.34
CA ASN A 282 3.61 -17.74 9.59
C ASN A 282 4.26 -18.42 10.82
N ILE A 283 3.52 -18.53 11.92
CA ILE A 283 3.98 -19.21 13.15
C ILE A 283 4.16 -20.71 12.87
N SER A 284 3.22 -21.37 12.18
CA SER A 284 3.35 -22.78 11.82
C SER A 284 4.61 -23.05 11.01
N GLN A 285 4.90 -22.20 10.02
CA GLN A 285 6.09 -22.33 9.19
C GLN A 285 7.39 -21.98 9.93
N LEU A 286 7.34 -21.01 10.84
CA LEU A 286 8.45 -20.68 11.72
C LEU A 286 8.79 -21.89 12.60
N MET A 287 7.82 -22.38 13.36
CA MET A 287 8.00 -23.44 14.37
C MET A 287 8.57 -24.74 13.80
N ARG A 288 8.22 -25.12 12.56
CA ARG A 288 8.78 -26.30 11.89
C ARG A 288 10.30 -26.31 11.79
N LYS A 289 10.93 -25.15 11.71
CA LYS A 289 12.40 -25.01 11.51
C LYS A 289 13.05 -24.08 12.54
N PHE A 290 12.32 -23.74 13.60
CA PHE A 290 12.80 -22.78 14.59
C PHE A 290 13.74 -23.45 15.59
N PRO A 291 15.02 -23.09 15.64
CA PRO A 291 15.97 -23.72 16.56
C PRO A 291 15.86 -23.08 17.94
N ALA A 292 14.78 -23.38 18.66
CA ALA A 292 14.46 -22.81 19.98
C ALA A 292 15.59 -23.00 21.02
N LYS A 293 16.39 -24.07 20.89
CA LYS A 293 17.56 -24.37 21.73
C LYS A 293 18.65 -23.28 21.68
N LEU A 294 18.65 -22.42 20.66
CA LEU A 294 19.62 -21.34 20.50
C LEU A 294 19.23 -20.04 21.24
N ILE A 295 18.05 -20.01 21.86
CA ILE A 295 17.60 -18.85 22.64
C ILE A 295 18.37 -18.84 23.97
N ASN A 296 18.99 -17.71 24.26
CA ASN A 296 19.78 -17.51 25.47
C ASN A 296 19.62 -16.08 25.99
N GLN A 297 19.16 -15.95 27.23
CA GLN A 297 18.90 -14.65 27.86
C GLN A 297 20.13 -13.73 27.90
N LYS A 298 21.34 -14.26 28.09
CA LYS A 298 22.58 -13.46 28.09
C LYS A 298 22.84 -12.87 26.70
N ILE A 299 22.66 -13.67 25.65
CA ILE A 299 22.81 -13.22 24.25
C ILE A 299 21.72 -12.21 23.89
N MET A 300 20.49 -12.47 24.31
CA MET A 300 19.37 -11.55 24.12
C MET A 300 19.62 -10.19 24.78
N ARG A 301 20.07 -10.16 26.05
CA ARG A 301 20.42 -8.93 26.77
C ARG A 301 21.59 -8.19 26.12
N LYS A 302 22.59 -8.93 25.62
CA LYS A 302 23.71 -8.36 24.85
C LYS A 302 23.21 -7.70 23.57
N ASN A 303 22.35 -8.37 22.80
CA ASN A 303 21.82 -7.84 21.55
C ASN A 303 20.84 -6.68 21.77
N PHE A 304 20.05 -6.70 22.85
CA PHE A 304 19.25 -5.54 23.28
C PHE A 304 20.12 -4.31 23.50
N LYS A 305 21.19 -4.42 24.31
CA LYS A 305 22.11 -3.30 24.54
C LYS A 305 22.82 -2.85 23.25
N LYS A 306 23.24 -3.81 22.41
CA LYS A 306 23.97 -3.53 21.18
C LYS A 306 23.13 -2.77 20.14
N TYR A 307 21.84 -3.07 20.03
CA TYR A 307 20.94 -2.46 19.03
C TYR A 307 19.92 -1.49 19.66
N ILE A 308 20.23 -0.94 20.84
CA ILE A 308 19.32 -0.06 21.59
C ILE A 308 18.93 1.22 20.83
N ASP A 309 19.80 1.67 19.91
CA ASP A 309 19.56 2.86 19.09
C ASP A 309 18.36 2.70 18.15
N PHE A 310 18.02 1.47 17.76
CA PHE A 310 16.77 1.20 17.02
C PHE A 310 15.56 1.59 17.86
N LEU A 311 15.54 1.18 19.13
CA LEU A 311 14.45 1.51 20.04
C LEU A 311 14.39 3.02 20.30
N LYS A 312 15.54 3.66 20.55
CA LYS A 312 15.60 5.08 20.93
C LYS A 312 15.30 6.03 19.78
N PHE A 313 15.88 5.81 18.60
CA PHE A 313 15.84 6.79 17.51
C PHE A 313 14.96 6.31 16.36
N SER A 314 15.10 5.06 15.92
CA SER A 314 14.37 4.54 14.77
C SER A 314 12.88 4.40 15.06
N THR A 315 12.50 3.93 16.26
CA THR A 315 11.10 3.82 16.67
C THR A 315 10.40 5.18 16.67
N ILE A 316 11.00 6.19 17.32
CA ILE A 316 10.43 7.54 17.41
C ILE A 316 10.34 8.19 16.03
N SER A 317 11.40 8.10 15.23
CA SER A 317 11.40 8.66 13.88
C SER A 317 10.33 8.01 13.00
N ASN A 318 10.16 6.69 13.08
CA ASN A 318 9.13 5.99 12.30
C ASN A 318 7.73 6.27 12.82
N LEU A 319 7.54 6.48 14.13
CA LEU A 319 6.25 6.88 14.70
C LEU A 319 5.75 8.17 14.06
N PHE A 320 6.56 9.24 14.08
CA PHE A 320 6.19 10.52 13.48
C PHE A 320 6.05 10.43 11.96
N ASN A 321 6.89 9.64 11.30
CA ASN A 321 6.75 9.38 9.86
C ASN A 321 5.40 8.69 9.54
N SER A 322 4.98 7.73 10.35
CA SER A 322 3.69 7.04 10.19
C SER A 322 2.51 7.96 10.50
N PHE A 323 2.59 8.82 11.52
CA PHE A 323 1.57 9.85 11.78
C PHE A 323 1.44 10.84 10.61
N SER A 324 2.56 11.26 10.01
CA SER A 324 2.55 12.17 8.84
C SER A 324 1.96 11.53 7.59
N ASN A 325 2.16 10.23 7.40
CA ASN A 325 1.79 9.54 6.16
C ASN A 325 0.44 8.82 6.21
N ILE A 326 0.04 8.32 7.37
CA ILE A 326 -1.15 7.47 7.55
C ILE A 326 -2.14 8.14 8.52
N GLY A 327 -1.66 9.08 9.35
CA GLY A 327 -2.48 9.74 10.37
C GLY A 327 -3.53 10.71 9.83
N MET A 328 -3.49 11.09 8.55
CA MET A 328 -4.45 12.04 7.96
C MET A 328 -5.90 11.57 8.12
N THR A 329 -6.17 10.28 7.87
CA THR A 329 -7.51 9.70 8.08
C THR A 329 -7.95 9.84 9.54
N THR A 330 -7.05 9.60 10.50
CA THR A 330 -7.34 9.77 11.94
C THR A 330 -7.67 11.22 12.29
N VAL A 331 -6.91 12.18 11.74
CA VAL A 331 -7.14 13.62 11.95
C VAL A 331 -8.50 14.03 11.40
N ILE A 332 -8.84 13.59 10.18
CA ILE A 332 -10.14 13.90 9.57
C ILE A 332 -11.29 13.36 10.40
N ILE A 333 -11.19 12.17 10.99
CA ILE A 333 -12.27 11.61 11.82
C ILE A 333 -12.52 12.43 13.07
N ILE A 334 -11.44 12.87 13.74
CA ILE A 334 -11.54 13.63 14.99
C ILE A 334 -12.21 14.99 14.75
N PHE A 335 -11.93 15.65 13.62
CA PHE A 335 -12.41 17.01 13.37
C PHE A 335 -13.66 17.10 12.48
N PHE A 336 -13.83 16.17 11.54
CA PHE A 336 -14.87 16.21 10.50
C PHE A 336 -15.78 14.96 10.49
N GLY A 337 -15.53 13.99 11.37
CA GLY A 337 -16.38 12.82 11.54
C GLY A 337 -16.09 11.64 10.58
N PRO A 338 -16.75 10.49 10.82
CA PRO A 338 -16.43 9.23 10.16
C PRO A 338 -16.79 9.18 8.68
N LYS A 339 -17.91 9.81 8.26
CA LYS A 339 -18.36 9.82 6.86
C LYS A 339 -17.29 10.42 5.94
N ILE A 340 -16.87 11.64 6.27
CA ILE A 340 -15.90 12.42 5.48
C ILE A 340 -14.54 11.71 5.43
N ALA A 341 -14.11 11.13 6.55
CA ALA A 341 -12.87 10.36 6.56
C ALA A 341 -12.94 9.08 5.74
N GLY A 342 -14.10 8.44 5.65
CA GLY A 342 -14.28 7.28 4.79
C GLY A 342 -14.17 7.61 3.32
N LEU A 343 -14.74 8.75 2.91
CA LEU A 343 -14.58 9.29 1.56
C LEU A 343 -13.10 9.57 1.26
N TYR A 344 -12.40 10.28 2.16
CA TYR A 344 -10.96 10.52 2.02
C TYR A 344 -10.15 9.21 1.97
N PHE A 345 -10.41 8.28 2.89
CA PHE A 345 -9.70 7.01 2.98
C PHE A 345 -9.84 6.19 1.70
N LEU A 346 -11.05 6.12 1.14
CA LEU A 346 -11.28 5.45 -0.14
C LEU A 346 -10.47 6.12 -1.27
N ALA A 347 -10.56 7.44 -1.35
CA ALA A 347 -9.91 8.25 -2.38
C ALA A 347 -8.38 8.13 -2.33
N GLU A 348 -7.79 8.26 -1.13
CA GLU A 348 -6.36 8.07 -0.90
C GLU A 348 -5.93 6.64 -1.27
N LYS A 349 -6.67 5.62 -0.81
CA LYS A 349 -6.31 4.22 -1.05
C LYS A 349 -6.32 3.87 -2.54
N LEU A 350 -7.34 4.31 -3.28
CA LEU A 350 -7.47 4.03 -4.71
C LEU A 350 -6.35 4.68 -5.53
N ILE A 351 -5.91 5.89 -5.17
CA ILE A 351 -4.79 6.55 -5.84
C ILE A 351 -3.44 5.98 -5.39
N ALA A 352 -3.28 5.67 -4.11
CA ALA A 352 -1.99 5.25 -3.55
C ALA A 352 -1.50 3.92 -4.13
N ILE A 353 -2.41 2.97 -4.42
CA ILE A 353 -2.03 1.64 -4.92
C ILE A 353 -1.24 1.71 -6.24
N PRO A 354 -1.78 2.26 -7.35
CA PRO A 354 -1.05 2.30 -8.62
C PRO A 354 0.23 3.13 -8.52
N ILE A 355 0.21 4.24 -7.77
CA ILE A 355 1.39 5.07 -7.59
C ILE A 355 2.49 4.31 -6.83
N SER A 356 2.13 3.57 -5.78
CA SER A 356 3.10 2.82 -4.96
C SER A 356 3.85 1.74 -5.76
N PHE A 357 3.21 1.13 -6.76
CA PHE A 357 3.90 0.19 -7.65
C PHE A 357 5.05 0.87 -8.41
N ILE A 358 4.77 2.05 -8.96
CA ILE A 358 5.72 2.83 -9.76
C ILE A 358 6.87 3.29 -8.86
N THR A 359 6.54 3.92 -7.72
CA THR A 359 7.53 4.52 -6.83
C THR A 359 8.40 3.47 -6.14
N ASN A 360 7.85 2.34 -5.69
CA ASN A 360 8.63 1.29 -5.02
C ASN A 360 9.62 0.61 -5.97
N SER A 361 9.21 0.30 -7.20
CA SER A 361 10.09 -0.32 -8.20
C SER A 361 11.23 0.62 -8.61
N ILE A 362 10.93 1.90 -8.82
CA ILE A 362 11.95 2.90 -9.16
C ILE A 362 12.90 3.12 -7.97
N SER A 363 12.38 3.18 -6.75
CA SER A 363 13.18 3.42 -5.54
C SER A 363 14.31 2.43 -5.35
N GLN A 364 14.06 1.14 -5.59
CA GLN A 364 15.07 0.09 -5.45
C GLN A 364 16.23 0.26 -6.45
N VAL A 365 15.90 0.50 -7.72
CA VAL A 365 16.91 0.69 -8.79
C VAL A 365 17.65 2.00 -8.60
N TYR A 366 16.93 3.05 -8.21
CA TYR A 366 17.52 4.34 -7.90
C TYR A 366 18.52 4.22 -6.77
N PHE A 367 18.16 3.58 -5.65
CA PHE A 367 19.06 3.44 -4.50
C PHE A 367 20.38 2.74 -4.86
N GLU A 368 20.31 1.66 -5.63
CA GLU A 368 21.51 0.95 -6.09
C GLU A 368 22.41 1.84 -6.96
N LYS A 369 21.84 2.49 -7.97
CA LYS A 369 22.60 3.37 -8.88
C LYS A 369 23.13 4.61 -8.16
N ALA A 370 22.30 5.23 -7.33
CA ALA A 370 22.65 6.43 -6.59
C ALA A 370 23.80 6.19 -5.62
N SER A 371 23.82 5.05 -4.94
CA SER A 371 24.92 4.69 -4.04
C SER A 371 26.26 4.53 -4.77
N LYS A 372 26.26 4.03 -6.01
CA LYS A 372 27.47 3.92 -6.84
C LYS A 372 27.91 5.30 -7.35
N LEU A 373 26.99 6.05 -7.95
CA LEU A 373 27.26 7.36 -8.53
C LEU A 373 27.68 8.40 -7.48
N PHE A 374 27.21 8.29 -6.25
CA PHE A 374 27.63 9.19 -5.17
C PHE A 374 29.14 9.21 -4.95
N HIS A 375 29.82 8.07 -5.15
CA HIS A 375 31.27 7.97 -5.02
C HIS A 375 32.03 8.22 -6.32
N SER A 376 31.42 7.96 -7.48
CA SER A 376 32.10 8.07 -8.78
C SER A 376 31.83 9.38 -9.52
N ASP A 377 30.56 9.76 -9.68
CA ASP A 377 30.13 10.91 -10.47
C ASP A 377 28.82 11.51 -9.90
N LYS A 378 28.99 12.62 -9.18
CA LYS A 378 27.89 13.32 -8.50
C LYS A 378 27.06 14.18 -9.47
N ILE A 379 27.62 14.59 -10.60
CA ILE A 379 26.88 15.31 -11.65
C ILE A 379 25.92 14.34 -12.33
N GLU A 380 26.38 13.12 -12.64
CA GLU A 380 25.54 12.06 -13.17
C GLU A 380 24.45 11.65 -12.18
N LEU A 381 24.75 11.60 -10.87
CA LEU A 381 23.74 11.39 -9.83
C LEU A 381 22.62 12.44 -9.88
N LEU A 382 22.97 13.72 -10.00
CA LEU A 382 21.99 14.79 -10.11
C LEU A 382 21.16 14.69 -11.40
N LYS A 383 21.79 14.35 -12.53
CA LYS A 383 21.09 14.10 -13.81
C LYS A 383 20.10 12.94 -13.69
N LEU A 384 20.52 11.82 -13.10
CA LEU A 384 19.68 10.65 -12.85
C LEU A 384 18.47 11.01 -11.96
N THR A 385 18.73 11.75 -10.88
CA THR A 385 17.69 12.23 -9.96
C THR A 385 16.63 13.06 -10.70
N ASN A 386 17.07 14.05 -11.49
CA ASN A 386 16.19 14.90 -12.27
C ASN A 386 15.42 14.11 -13.34
N GLN A 387 16.06 13.17 -14.01
CA GLN A 387 15.42 12.33 -15.03
C GLN A 387 14.31 11.47 -14.43
N ILE A 388 14.55 10.83 -13.29
CA ILE A 388 13.53 10.01 -12.61
C ILE A 388 12.34 10.87 -12.19
N GLN A 389 12.59 12.03 -11.59
CA GLN A 389 11.52 12.95 -11.19
C GLN A 389 10.71 13.46 -12.37
N LYS A 390 11.39 13.80 -13.48
CA LYS A 390 10.73 14.20 -14.73
C LYS A 390 9.82 13.09 -15.25
N ASN A 391 10.31 11.84 -15.28
CA ASN A 391 9.50 10.71 -15.72
C ASN A 391 8.27 10.48 -14.82
N ILE A 392 8.45 10.54 -13.50
CA ILE A 392 7.34 10.41 -12.55
C ILE A 392 6.33 11.53 -12.73
N PHE A 393 6.78 12.76 -12.93
CA PHE A 393 5.90 13.89 -13.21
C PHE A 393 5.06 13.63 -14.47
N PHE A 394 5.67 13.24 -15.59
CA PHE A 394 4.93 12.99 -16.83
C PHE A 394 3.98 11.78 -16.76
N ILE A 395 4.25 10.81 -15.88
CA ILE A 395 3.35 9.68 -15.66
C ILE A 395 2.19 10.07 -14.75
N LEU A 396 2.48 10.73 -13.61
CA LEU A 396 1.46 11.01 -12.59
C LEU A 396 0.61 12.24 -12.90
N PHE A 397 1.17 13.27 -13.54
CA PHE A 397 0.47 14.53 -13.79
C PHE A 397 -0.79 14.33 -14.64
N PRO A 398 -0.77 13.62 -15.79
CA PRO A 398 -2.00 13.36 -16.55
C PRO A 398 -3.02 12.56 -15.75
N THR A 399 -2.59 11.51 -15.04
CA THR A 399 -3.48 10.67 -14.24
C THR A 399 -4.15 11.45 -13.12
N LEU A 400 -3.40 12.29 -12.40
CA LEU A 400 -3.93 13.10 -11.31
C LEU A 400 -4.81 14.24 -11.80
N ILE A 401 -4.55 14.80 -12.98
CA ILE A 401 -5.45 15.77 -13.62
C ILE A 401 -6.77 15.10 -13.99
N ILE A 402 -6.73 13.95 -14.67
CA ILE A 402 -7.94 13.23 -15.05
C ILE A 402 -8.73 12.83 -13.79
N ALA A 403 -8.05 12.30 -12.77
CA ALA A 403 -8.67 11.95 -11.50
C ALA A 403 -9.21 13.16 -10.74
N SER A 404 -8.59 14.34 -10.89
CA SER A 404 -9.12 15.57 -10.32
C SER A 404 -10.37 16.02 -11.08
N LEU A 405 -10.34 16.09 -12.40
CA LEU A 405 -11.46 16.61 -13.20
C LEU A 405 -12.68 15.69 -13.19
N PHE A 406 -12.46 14.39 -13.42
CA PHE A 406 -13.50 13.37 -13.57
C PHE A 406 -13.63 12.48 -12.32
N GLY A 407 -13.01 12.85 -11.21
CA GLY A 407 -13.01 12.05 -9.99
C GLY A 407 -14.41 11.74 -9.48
N GLU A 408 -15.30 12.74 -9.48
CA GLU A 408 -16.71 12.57 -9.08
C GLU A 408 -17.40 11.49 -9.92
N ASP A 409 -17.30 11.57 -11.24
CA ASP A 409 -17.96 10.62 -12.15
C ASP A 409 -17.38 9.21 -11.98
N VAL A 410 -16.05 9.10 -11.90
CA VAL A 410 -15.35 7.83 -11.75
C VAL A 410 -15.69 7.16 -10.42
N PHE A 411 -15.81 7.94 -9.34
CA PHE A 411 -16.13 7.37 -8.04
C PHE A 411 -17.63 7.11 -7.85
N SER A 412 -18.50 7.83 -8.55
CA SER A 412 -19.95 7.58 -8.55
C SER A 412 -20.30 6.19 -9.09
N ILE A 413 -19.40 5.57 -9.86
CA ILE A 413 -19.47 4.15 -10.27
C ILE A 413 -19.60 3.20 -9.07
N PHE A 414 -18.98 3.55 -7.94
CA PHE A 414 -19.05 2.75 -6.71
C PHE A 414 -20.36 2.96 -5.93
N GLY A 415 -21.22 3.89 -6.39
CA GLY A 415 -22.44 4.37 -5.76
C GLY A 415 -22.44 5.89 -5.64
N ASN A 416 -23.61 6.52 -5.68
CA ASN A 416 -23.75 7.99 -5.68
C ASN A 416 -23.07 8.65 -4.47
N GLU A 417 -23.08 8.00 -3.30
CA GLU A 417 -22.41 8.51 -2.09
C GLU A 417 -20.89 8.63 -2.24
N TRP A 418 -20.29 7.86 -3.15
CA TRP A 418 -18.85 7.84 -3.37
C TRP A 418 -18.37 8.94 -4.32
N GLY A 419 -19.27 9.58 -5.08
CA GLY A 419 -18.93 10.73 -5.91
C GLY A 419 -18.24 11.86 -5.13
N GLU A 420 -18.61 12.06 -3.86
CA GLU A 420 -17.96 13.01 -2.95
C GLU A 420 -16.48 12.66 -2.68
N ALA A 421 -16.13 11.38 -2.59
CA ALA A 421 -14.73 10.95 -2.45
C ALA A 421 -13.91 11.33 -3.68
N GLY A 422 -14.52 11.23 -4.87
CA GLY A 422 -13.97 11.69 -6.13
C GLY A 422 -13.73 13.19 -6.17
N LYS A 423 -14.68 13.99 -5.66
CA LYS A 423 -14.51 15.47 -5.52
C LYS A 423 -13.32 15.82 -4.65
N MET A 424 -13.11 15.08 -3.56
CA MET A 424 -12.02 15.36 -2.63
C MET A 424 -10.65 15.30 -3.29
N LEU A 425 -10.46 14.48 -4.33
CA LEU A 425 -9.19 14.31 -5.03
C LEU A 425 -8.57 15.62 -5.52
N LYS A 426 -9.42 16.56 -5.95
CA LYS A 426 -9.00 17.89 -6.45
C LYS A 426 -8.15 18.64 -5.41
N TYR A 427 -8.43 18.48 -4.12
CA TYR A 427 -7.81 19.27 -3.06
C TYR A 427 -6.45 18.71 -2.59
N PHE A 428 -6.14 17.44 -2.88
CA PHE A 428 -4.87 16.81 -2.47
C PHE A 428 -4.06 16.18 -3.60
N SER A 429 -4.50 16.30 -4.85
CA SER A 429 -3.77 15.79 -6.03
C SER A 429 -2.38 16.42 -6.19
N VAL A 430 -2.25 17.73 -5.96
CA VAL A 430 -0.95 18.44 -6.02
C VAL A 430 0.01 17.93 -4.95
N PHE A 431 -0.50 17.69 -3.73
CA PHE A 431 0.27 17.09 -2.65
C PHE A 431 0.76 15.70 -3.03
N ILE A 432 -0.12 14.85 -3.56
CA ILE A 432 0.21 13.50 -4.03
C ILE A 432 1.32 13.57 -5.09
N LEU A 433 1.21 14.47 -6.06
CA LEU A 433 2.20 14.61 -7.13
C LEU A 433 3.60 14.92 -6.55
N LEU A 434 3.71 15.96 -5.72
CA LEU A 434 5.00 16.39 -5.17
C LEU A 434 5.60 15.39 -4.18
N LYS A 435 4.76 14.78 -3.34
CA LYS A 435 5.16 13.67 -2.45
C LYS A 435 5.78 12.52 -3.26
N ASN A 436 5.13 12.13 -4.36
CA ASN A 436 5.57 10.98 -5.15
C ASN A 436 6.70 11.31 -6.14
N MET A 437 6.94 12.58 -6.46
CA MET A 437 8.19 12.99 -7.11
C MET A 437 9.41 12.82 -6.18
N TYR A 438 9.23 13.00 -4.87
CA TYR A 438 10.32 12.82 -3.90
C TYR A 438 10.46 11.35 -3.42
N SER A 439 9.36 10.64 -3.21
CA SER A 439 9.35 9.29 -2.61
C SER A 439 10.38 8.29 -3.20
N PRO A 440 10.49 8.09 -4.52
CA PRO A 440 11.42 7.10 -5.08
C PRO A 440 12.88 7.54 -5.03
N ILE A 441 13.15 8.83 -4.76
CA ILE A 441 14.50 9.33 -4.55
C ILE A 441 14.82 9.58 -3.08
N SER A 442 13.92 9.24 -2.17
CA SER A 442 14.01 9.57 -0.74
C SER A 442 15.31 9.08 -0.08
N HIS A 443 15.86 7.97 -0.57
CA HIS A 443 17.16 7.43 -0.15
C HIS A 443 18.34 8.40 -0.35
N ILE A 444 18.18 9.46 -1.14
CA ILE A 444 19.19 10.50 -1.26
C ILE A 444 19.50 11.17 0.08
N GLY A 445 18.49 11.32 0.95
CA GLY A 445 18.68 11.86 2.29
C GLY A 445 19.50 10.92 3.18
N ASP A 446 19.38 9.62 2.97
CA ASP A 446 20.22 8.61 3.65
C ASP A 446 21.66 8.65 3.12
N ILE A 447 21.84 8.67 1.80
CA ILE A 447 23.16 8.73 1.13
C ILE A 447 23.91 10.01 1.54
N LEU A 448 23.21 11.14 1.67
CA LEU A 448 23.79 12.42 2.10
C LEU A 448 23.95 12.57 3.62
N ASN A 449 23.61 11.53 4.41
CA ASN A 449 23.61 11.57 5.88
C ASN A 449 22.83 12.75 6.47
N LYS A 450 21.63 13.04 5.93
CA LYS A 450 20.75 14.14 6.35
C LYS A 450 19.56 13.66 7.20
N GLN A 451 19.73 12.60 8.00
CA GLN A 451 18.64 12.01 8.81
C GLN A 451 18.00 13.03 9.77
N LYS A 452 18.78 13.97 10.32
CA LYS A 452 18.25 15.06 11.17
C LYS A 452 17.29 15.98 10.40
N VAL A 453 17.60 16.30 9.14
CA VAL A 453 16.74 17.15 8.29
C VAL A 453 15.44 16.40 7.95
N LEU A 454 15.54 15.10 7.63
CA LEU A 454 14.37 14.26 7.37
C LEU A 454 13.44 14.15 8.60
N LEU A 455 14.02 14.07 9.81
CA LEU A 455 13.23 14.07 11.05
C LEU A 455 12.48 15.39 11.25
N LEU A 456 13.19 16.52 11.13
CA LEU A 456 12.58 17.86 11.25
C LEU A 456 11.50 18.08 10.19
N PHE A 457 11.74 17.61 8.97
CA PHE A 457 10.76 17.61 7.89
C PHE A 457 9.48 16.85 8.26
N ASN A 458 9.60 15.62 8.78
CA ASN A 458 8.41 14.83 9.14
C ASN A 458 7.64 15.46 10.32
N ILE A 459 8.36 15.98 11.33
CA ILE A 459 7.73 16.64 12.48
C ILE A 459 6.99 17.92 12.03
N SER A 460 7.64 18.76 11.23
CA SER A 460 7.02 19.98 10.70
C SER A 460 5.81 19.65 9.82
N LEU A 461 5.94 18.71 8.88
CA LEU A 461 4.83 18.27 8.02
C LEU A 461 3.62 17.84 8.84
N PHE A 462 3.82 17.02 9.88
CA PHE A 462 2.75 16.57 10.77
C PHE A 462 2.10 17.74 11.52
N LEU A 463 2.90 18.65 12.09
CA LEU A 463 2.38 19.80 12.85
C LEU A 463 1.58 20.75 11.95
N PHE A 464 2.04 21.02 10.72
CA PHE A 464 1.31 21.86 9.78
C PHE A 464 0.00 21.20 9.31
N GLN A 465 0.02 19.89 9.06
CA GLN A 465 -1.20 19.15 8.75
C GLN A 465 -2.18 19.22 9.93
N LEU A 466 -1.76 18.87 11.15
CA LEU A 466 -2.60 18.99 12.34
C LEU A 466 -3.14 20.41 12.55
N GLY A 467 -2.29 21.42 12.41
CA GLY A 467 -2.68 22.82 12.54
C GLY A 467 -3.75 23.23 11.52
N SER A 468 -3.61 22.79 10.26
CA SER A 468 -4.59 23.06 9.21
C SER A 468 -5.98 22.54 9.59
N PHE A 469 -6.07 21.31 10.11
CA PHE A 469 -7.35 20.75 10.56
C PHE A 469 -7.86 21.38 11.86
N TYR A 470 -6.98 21.69 12.81
CA TYR A 470 -7.36 22.28 14.09
C TYR A 470 -7.94 23.70 13.95
N PHE A 471 -7.31 24.56 13.15
CA PHE A 471 -7.76 25.95 12.95
C PHE A 471 -8.95 26.07 12.01
N LEU A 472 -9.08 25.15 11.05
CA LEU A 472 -10.15 25.20 10.05
C LEU A 472 -11.35 24.30 10.37
N LYS A 473 -11.37 23.65 11.53
CA LYS A 473 -12.52 22.85 11.98
C LYS A 473 -13.82 23.68 12.13
N GLU A 474 -13.70 24.97 12.43
CA GLU A 474 -14.83 25.87 12.67
C GLU A 474 -15.43 26.39 11.36
N TYR A 475 -14.64 26.38 10.27
CA TYR A 475 -15.16 26.55 8.93
C TYR A 475 -15.78 25.21 8.53
N SER A 476 -17.10 25.19 8.36
CA SER A 476 -17.90 23.98 8.09
C SER A 476 -17.49 23.20 6.83
N ASP A 477 -16.53 23.68 6.05
CA ASP A 477 -16.09 23.07 4.80
C ASP A 477 -14.71 22.42 4.94
N ILE A 478 -14.67 21.08 4.96
CA ILE A 478 -13.42 20.30 4.95
C ILE A 478 -12.52 20.66 3.78
N GLN A 479 -13.07 21.13 2.66
CA GLN A 479 -12.30 21.47 1.47
C GLN A 479 -11.19 22.46 1.78
N ALA A 480 -11.46 23.47 2.63
CA ALA A 480 -10.46 24.45 3.05
C ALA A 480 -9.37 23.79 3.91
N ALA A 481 -9.74 22.97 4.90
CA ALA A 481 -8.79 22.25 5.76
C ALA A 481 -7.90 21.30 4.95
N LEU A 482 -8.49 20.60 3.99
CA LEU A 482 -7.79 19.61 3.18
C LEU A 482 -6.89 20.26 2.13
N LEU A 483 -7.34 21.35 1.50
CA LEU A 483 -6.54 22.15 0.57
C LEU A 483 -5.36 22.81 1.29
N THR A 484 -5.56 23.40 2.47
CA THR A 484 -4.48 24.01 3.26
C THR A 484 -3.46 22.97 3.74
N ALA A 485 -3.92 21.84 4.30
CA ALA A 485 -3.02 20.75 4.69
C ALA A 485 -2.22 20.21 3.49
N SER A 486 -2.86 20.09 2.33
CA SER A 486 -2.24 19.60 1.10
C SER A 486 -1.28 20.60 0.49
N THR A 487 -1.60 21.90 0.51
CA THR A 487 -0.71 22.96 0.03
C THR A 487 0.52 23.09 0.92
N PHE A 488 0.36 23.06 2.24
CA PHE A 488 1.52 22.97 3.14
C PHE A 488 2.35 21.72 2.87
N GLY A 489 1.71 20.56 2.73
CA GLY A 489 2.43 19.31 2.41
C GLY A 489 3.19 19.38 1.08
N ALA A 490 2.58 19.96 0.05
CA ALA A 490 3.17 20.21 -1.26
C ALA A 490 4.42 21.08 -1.15
N LEU A 491 4.30 22.23 -0.46
CA LEU A 491 5.41 23.15 -0.22
C LEU A 491 6.54 22.50 0.57
N HIS A 492 6.21 21.70 1.59
CA HIS A 492 7.20 20.93 2.35
C HIS A 492 7.99 19.99 1.44
N TYR A 493 7.32 19.16 0.64
CA TYR A 493 8.00 18.22 -0.25
C TYR A 493 8.83 18.94 -1.33
N LEU A 494 8.36 20.09 -1.83
CA LEU A 494 9.11 20.92 -2.75
C LEU A 494 10.37 21.52 -2.09
N GLY A 495 10.24 22.03 -0.87
CA GLY A 495 11.36 22.55 -0.06
C GLY A 495 12.39 21.47 0.24
N LEU A 496 11.95 20.27 0.63
CA LEU A 496 12.84 19.13 0.85
C LEU A 496 13.57 18.73 -0.43
N ASN A 497 12.86 18.65 -1.55
CA ASN A 497 13.44 18.28 -2.84
C ASN A 497 14.50 19.29 -3.30
N THR A 498 14.19 20.59 -3.21
CA THR A 498 15.13 21.67 -3.58
C THR A 498 16.36 21.67 -2.66
N TYR A 499 16.17 21.52 -1.35
CA TYR A 499 17.27 21.39 -0.40
C TYR A 499 18.19 20.20 -0.72
N MET A 500 17.63 19.02 -1.00
CA MET A 500 18.44 17.84 -1.34
C MET A 500 19.23 18.03 -2.64
N LYS A 501 18.62 18.65 -3.67
CA LYS A 501 19.33 18.98 -4.91
C LYS A 501 20.45 20.00 -4.68
N GLN A 502 20.23 21.04 -3.88
CA GLN A 502 21.28 22.00 -3.54
C GLN A 502 22.44 21.32 -2.81
N GLN A 503 22.16 20.37 -1.92
CA GLN A 503 23.22 19.60 -1.25
C GLN A 503 24.00 18.74 -2.25
N LEU A 504 23.34 18.12 -3.23
CA LEU A 504 24.05 17.43 -4.32
C LEU A 504 24.95 18.38 -5.10
N ILE A 505 24.43 19.55 -5.51
CA ILE A 505 25.17 20.56 -6.29
C ILE A 505 26.39 21.06 -5.51
N LYS A 506 26.27 21.26 -4.19
CA LYS A 506 27.39 21.70 -3.34
C LYS A 506 28.50 20.65 -3.23
N ILE A 507 28.18 19.39 -3.45
CA ILE A 507 29.11 18.27 -3.24
C ILE A 507 29.65 17.76 -4.58
N SER A 508 28.96 18.00 -5.70
CA SER A 508 29.42 17.77 -7.09
C SER A 508 30.39 18.85 -7.54
#